data_AF-A0A4Y2CJL2-F1
#
_entry.id   AF-A0A4Y2CJL2-F1
#
_cell.length_a   1.000
_cell.length_b   1.000
_cell.length_c   1.000
_cell.angle_alpha   90.00
_cell.angle_beta   90.00
_cell.angle_gamma   90.00
#
_symmetry.space_group_name_H-M   'P 1'
#
loop_
_entity.id
_entity.type
_entity.pdbx_description
1 polymer ?
#
loop_
_entity_poly.entity_id
_entity_poly.type
_entity_poly.pdbx_seq_one_letter_code
_entity_poly.pdbx_strand_id
1 'polypeptide(L)'
;MMLFIFVLSCMIAGSLACSDARCKDPVLANELLQVSFLPNKEELRTLCPKVMTFLECERDFMECPGQSLDELATSTDKLEAAKAKGMLAGIGLVRDMCDEDSSFHTDYVASVSCYREHLIGAAGKCRDDIAKPIEEFFYQYHADDDEDDVYEVIFKELRCLRDAYEVACVIGSLGEACGDVAQRTARNVAERLKDVLGINSCKTLQNAADLKSRFLDFLELDEQRRSDIEGIFDLFKRRR
;
A
#
# COMPACT_ATOMS: atom_id res chain seq x y z
N MET A 1 0.58 -7.61 5.85
CA MET A 1 -0.82 -7.34 6.33
C MET A 1 -1.31 -5.92 6.03
N MET A 2 -0.44 -5.01 5.57
CA MET A 2 -0.80 -3.61 5.40
C MET A 2 -1.46 -3.26 4.05
N LEU A 3 -1.25 -4.01 2.98
CA LEU A 3 -1.47 -3.49 1.62
C LEU A 3 -2.93 -3.26 1.17
N PHE A 4 -3.86 -4.16 1.49
CA PHE A 4 -5.29 -4.01 1.15
C PHE A 4 -6.15 -3.63 2.35
N ILE A 5 -5.79 -4.17 3.52
CA ILE A 5 -6.40 -3.79 4.80
C ILE A 5 -6.08 -2.32 5.10
N PHE A 6 -4.89 -1.76 4.87
CA PHE A 6 -4.70 -0.32 5.13
C PHE A 6 -5.39 0.57 4.11
N VAL A 7 -5.80 0.11 2.93
CA VAL A 7 -6.44 1.02 1.97
C VAL A 7 -7.87 1.29 2.39
N LEU A 8 -8.67 0.23 2.56
CA LEU A 8 -10.01 0.36 3.10
C LEU A 8 -9.97 0.66 4.60
N SER A 9 -9.16 -0.03 5.40
CA SER A 9 -9.07 0.21 6.84
C SER A 9 -8.26 1.45 7.24
N CYS A 10 -7.36 2.05 6.46
CA CYS A 10 -6.86 3.42 6.76
C CYS A 10 -7.71 4.51 6.13
N MET A 11 -8.41 4.28 5.02
CA MET A 11 -9.48 5.20 4.63
C MET A 11 -10.65 5.19 5.62
N ILE A 12 -10.90 4.07 6.32
CA ILE A 12 -11.97 3.94 7.33
C ILE A 12 -11.45 4.21 8.77
N ALA A 13 -10.24 3.82 9.15
CA ALA A 13 -9.69 4.07 10.50
C ALA A 13 -8.85 5.35 10.60
N GLY A 14 -8.22 5.78 9.50
CA GLY A 14 -7.60 7.10 9.40
C GLY A 14 -8.65 8.20 9.27
N SER A 15 -9.78 7.92 8.62
CA SER A 15 -10.97 8.77 8.73
C SER A 15 -11.43 8.80 10.18
N LEU A 16 -11.60 7.70 10.94
CA LEU A 16 -12.09 7.78 12.34
C LEU A 16 -11.39 8.78 13.29
N ALA A 17 -10.14 9.18 13.03
CA ALA A 17 -9.41 10.20 13.82
C ALA A 17 -9.67 11.66 13.38
N CYS A 18 -10.12 11.90 12.14
CA CYS A 18 -10.57 13.21 11.64
C CYS A 18 -12.06 13.24 11.24
N SER A 19 -12.72 12.09 11.22
CA SER A 19 -14.09 11.83 10.80
C SER A 19 -15.00 12.37 11.88
N ASP A 20 -15.70 13.44 11.52
CA ASP A 20 -16.86 13.88 12.25
C ASP A 20 -17.80 12.69 12.42
N ALA A 21 -18.52 12.61 13.53
CA ALA A 21 -19.51 11.57 13.79
C ALA A 21 -20.57 11.43 12.68
N ARG A 22 -20.63 12.39 11.75
CA ARG A 22 -21.58 12.49 10.64
C ARG A 22 -21.33 11.53 9.47
N CYS A 23 -20.07 11.22 9.13
CA CYS A 23 -19.77 10.27 8.05
C CYS A 23 -19.55 8.83 8.58
N LYS A 24 -19.54 8.63 9.90
CA LYS A 24 -19.36 7.31 10.50
C LYS A 24 -20.54 6.40 10.18
N ASP A 25 -20.27 5.37 9.39
CA ASP A 25 -21.20 4.28 9.14
C ASP A 25 -20.68 2.98 9.78
N PRO A 26 -21.05 2.70 11.04
CA PRO A 26 -20.63 1.47 11.72
C PRO A 26 -21.23 0.22 11.07
N VAL A 27 -22.36 0.34 10.35
CA VAL A 27 -22.96 -0.78 9.63
C VAL A 27 -22.08 -1.15 8.44
N LEU A 28 -21.70 -0.16 7.63
CA LEU A 28 -20.78 -0.37 6.50
C LEU A 28 -19.44 -0.94 6.96
N ALA A 29 -18.88 -0.42 8.06
CA ALA A 29 -17.63 -0.95 8.60
C ALA A 29 -17.75 -2.44 8.99
N ASN A 30 -18.86 -2.83 9.61
CA ASN A 30 -19.13 -4.23 9.96
C ASN A 30 -19.33 -5.11 8.71
N GLU A 31 -20.06 -4.63 7.70
CA GLU A 31 -20.24 -5.36 6.43
C GLU A 31 -18.91 -5.58 5.70
N LEU A 32 -18.03 -4.57 5.68
CA LEU A 32 -16.70 -4.68 5.09
C LEU A 32 -15.78 -5.64 5.86
N LEU A 33 -15.87 -5.64 7.19
CA LEU A 33 -15.15 -6.60 8.04
C LEU A 33 -15.61 -8.05 7.77
N GLN A 34 -16.91 -8.27 7.57
CA GLN A 34 -17.45 -9.60 7.26
C GLN A 34 -16.89 -10.18 5.95
N VAL A 35 -16.64 -9.32 4.96
CA VAL A 35 -16.01 -9.72 3.69
C VAL A 35 -14.50 -9.57 3.69
N SER A 36 -13.88 -9.35 4.86
CA SER A 36 -12.44 -9.13 5.04
C SER A 36 -11.85 -8.06 4.09
N PHE A 37 -12.64 -7.04 3.76
CA PHE A 37 -12.28 -5.99 2.80
C PHE A 37 -11.93 -6.49 1.38
N LEU A 38 -12.37 -7.70 1.01
CA LEU A 38 -12.16 -8.30 -0.30
C LEU A 38 -13.50 -8.73 -0.91
N PRO A 39 -14.45 -7.80 -1.17
CA PRO A 39 -15.78 -8.16 -1.66
C PRO A 39 -15.73 -8.86 -3.01
N ASN A 40 -16.48 -9.96 -3.17
CA ASN A 40 -16.66 -10.60 -4.48
C ASN A 40 -17.61 -9.78 -5.38
N LYS A 41 -17.90 -10.28 -6.58
CA LYS A 41 -18.74 -9.57 -7.57
C LYS A 41 -20.14 -9.24 -7.02
N GLU A 42 -20.79 -10.19 -6.36
CA GLU A 42 -22.14 -10.05 -5.82
C GLU A 42 -22.17 -9.07 -4.65
N GLU A 43 -21.17 -9.14 -3.78
CA GLU A 43 -21.01 -8.24 -2.63
C GLU A 43 -20.68 -6.81 -3.09
N LEU A 44 -19.84 -6.64 -4.12
CA LEU A 44 -19.54 -5.33 -4.72
C LEU A 44 -20.82 -4.62 -5.17
N ARG A 45 -21.76 -5.30 -5.80
CA ARG A 45 -23.05 -4.69 -6.22
C ARG A 45 -23.83 -4.09 -5.05
N THR A 46 -23.70 -4.69 -3.87
CA THR A 46 -24.40 -4.24 -2.66
C THR A 46 -23.59 -3.17 -1.92
N LEU A 47 -22.27 -3.33 -1.85
CA LEU A 47 -21.37 -2.49 -1.06
C LEU A 47 -20.98 -1.21 -1.80
N CYS A 48 -20.80 -1.25 -3.11
CA CYS A 48 -20.31 -0.10 -3.88
C CYS A 48 -21.14 1.17 -3.70
N PRO A 49 -22.48 1.16 -3.77
CA PRO A 49 -23.27 2.36 -3.51
C PRO A 49 -23.03 2.94 -2.11
N LYS A 50 -22.88 2.08 -1.10
CA LYS A 50 -22.65 2.49 0.30
C LYS A 50 -21.25 3.05 0.49
N VAL A 51 -20.23 2.36 -0.03
CA VAL A 51 -18.83 2.81 0.04
C VAL A 51 -18.64 4.11 -0.72
N MET A 52 -19.24 4.27 -1.90
CA MET A 52 -19.15 5.52 -2.65
C MET A 52 -19.81 6.68 -1.91
N THR A 53 -20.99 6.46 -1.30
CA THR A 53 -21.64 7.48 -0.46
C THR A 53 -20.76 7.88 0.73
N PHE A 54 -20.12 6.90 1.38
CA PHE A 54 -19.18 7.15 2.48
C PHE A 54 -17.96 7.97 2.01
N LEU A 55 -17.35 7.59 0.89
CA LEU A 55 -16.19 8.28 0.33
C LEU A 55 -16.51 9.71 -0.13
N GLU A 56 -17.71 9.94 -0.66
CA GLU A 56 -18.19 11.28 -1.01
C GLU A 56 -18.38 12.14 0.25
N CYS A 57 -18.97 11.58 1.32
CA CYS A 57 -19.08 12.27 2.61
C CYS A 57 -17.71 12.65 3.18
N GLU A 58 -16.76 11.71 3.18
CA GLU A 58 -15.40 11.95 3.68
C GLU A 58 -14.63 12.94 2.80
N ARG A 59 -14.83 12.90 1.47
CA ARG A 59 -14.26 13.91 0.56
C ARG A 59 -14.79 15.30 0.91
N ASP A 60 -16.11 15.47 0.92
CA ASP A 60 -16.78 16.75 1.17
C ASP A 60 -16.45 17.29 2.59
N PHE A 61 -16.17 16.41 3.55
CA PHE A 61 -15.69 16.81 4.87
C PHE A 61 -14.24 17.29 4.86
N MET A 62 -13.35 16.58 4.14
CA MET A 62 -11.95 16.98 4.02
C MET A 62 -11.78 18.29 3.23
N GLU A 63 -12.79 18.67 2.45
CA GLU A 63 -12.98 20.03 1.95
C GLU A 63 -13.38 20.98 3.10
N CYS A 64 -12.47 21.20 4.05
CA CYS A 64 -12.59 22.25 5.07
C CYS A 64 -12.85 23.62 4.41
N PRO A 65 -13.47 24.60 5.10
CA PRO A 65 -13.72 25.93 4.54
C PRO A 65 -12.41 26.57 4.02
N GLY A 66 -12.24 26.56 2.70
CA GLY A 66 -11.16 27.25 1.99
C GLY A 66 -10.15 26.38 1.24
N GLN A 67 -10.16 25.04 1.36
CA GLN A 67 -9.24 24.18 0.58
C GLN A 67 -9.87 22.82 0.22
N SER A 68 -9.86 22.52 -1.08
CA SER A 68 -10.26 21.21 -1.62
C SER A 68 -9.18 20.15 -1.47
N LEU A 69 -9.57 18.87 -1.54
CA LEU A 69 -8.65 17.73 -1.57
C LEU A 69 -7.63 17.82 -2.72
N ASP A 70 -8.07 18.31 -3.88
CA ASP A 70 -7.21 18.55 -5.04
C ASP A 70 -6.18 19.67 -4.78
N GLU A 71 -6.59 20.76 -4.11
CA GLU A 71 -5.68 21.82 -3.70
C GLU A 71 -4.65 21.31 -2.68
N LEU A 72 -5.08 20.54 -1.68
CA LEU A 72 -4.20 19.90 -0.70
C LEU A 72 -3.19 18.96 -1.36
N ALA A 73 -3.59 18.21 -2.38
CA ALA A 73 -2.69 17.34 -3.15
C ALA A 73 -1.56 18.11 -3.86
N THR A 74 -1.75 19.41 -4.10
CA THR A 74 -0.76 20.34 -4.66
C THR A 74 -0.07 21.22 -3.61
N SER A 75 -0.38 21.03 -2.32
CA SER A 75 0.21 21.79 -1.21
C SER A 75 1.74 21.72 -1.22
N THR A 76 2.37 22.82 -0.80
CA THR A 76 3.81 22.87 -0.55
C THR A 76 4.21 22.05 0.68
N ASP A 77 3.26 21.79 1.59
CA ASP A 77 3.45 20.83 2.67
C ASP A 77 3.44 19.42 2.07
N LYS A 78 4.60 18.76 2.13
CA LYS A 78 4.81 17.43 1.55
C LYS A 78 3.98 16.35 2.24
N LEU A 79 3.73 16.49 3.54
CA LEU A 79 2.98 15.50 4.31
C LEU A 79 1.48 15.62 3.97
N GLU A 80 0.96 16.85 3.94
CA GLU A 80 -0.43 17.09 3.52
C GLU A 80 -0.67 16.68 2.08
N ALA A 81 0.22 17.06 1.16
CA ALA A 81 0.13 16.68 -0.24
C ALA A 81 0.20 15.16 -0.45
N ALA A 82 1.04 14.45 0.30
CA ALA A 82 1.11 12.99 0.23
C ALA A 82 -0.16 12.33 0.75
N LYS A 83 -0.71 12.80 1.88
CA LYS A 83 -1.98 12.30 2.43
C LYS A 83 -3.14 12.54 1.47
N ALA A 84 -3.28 13.74 0.94
CA ALA A 84 -4.34 14.10 -0.01
C ALA A 84 -4.24 13.28 -1.31
N LYS A 85 -3.04 13.15 -1.89
CA LYS A 85 -2.81 12.26 -3.05
C LYS A 85 -3.16 10.81 -2.75
N GLY A 86 -2.79 10.33 -1.57
CA GLY A 86 -3.11 8.98 -1.13
C GLY A 86 -4.62 8.74 -1.03
N MET A 87 -5.36 9.70 -0.46
CA MET A 87 -6.82 9.66 -0.38
C MET A 87 -7.47 9.69 -1.77
N LEU A 88 -7.07 10.63 -2.65
CA LEU A 88 -7.57 10.70 -4.02
C LEU A 88 -7.31 9.41 -4.80
N ALA A 89 -6.11 8.83 -4.66
CA ALA A 89 -5.76 7.56 -5.28
C ALA A 89 -6.62 6.41 -4.75
N GLY A 90 -6.88 6.37 -3.44
CA GLY A 90 -7.77 5.40 -2.80
C GLY A 90 -9.21 5.51 -3.29
N ILE A 91 -9.77 6.73 -3.32
CA ILE A 91 -11.11 7.00 -3.86
C ILE A 91 -11.20 6.57 -5.32
N GLY A 92 -10.20 6.93 -6.13
CA GLY A 92 -10.14 6.52 -7.53
C GLY A 92 -10.07 5.00 -7.69
N LEU A 93 -9.32 4.31 -6.84
CA LEU A 93 -9.23 2.85 -6.88
C LEU A 93 -10.56 2.18 -6.56
N VAL A 94 -11.26 2.66 -5.53
CA VAL A 94 -12.59 2.15 -5.18
C VAL A 94 -13.60 2.44 -6.29
N ARG A 95 -13.55 3.63 -6.90
CA ARG A 95 -14.41 3.97 -8.03
C ARG A 95 -14.20 2.99 -9.18
N ASP A 96 -12.95 2.73 -9.57
CA ASP A 96 -12.66 1.78 -10.63
C ASP A 96 -13.05 0.35 -10.24
N MET A 97 -12.89 -0.04 -8.97
CA MET A 97 -13.36 -1.34 -8.47
C MET A 97 -14.89 -1.48 -8.55
N CYS A 98 -15.62 -0.38 -8.43
CA CYS A 98 -17.08 -0.35 -8.46
C CYS A 98 -17.69 -0.12 -9.85
N ASP A 99 -16.88 0.30 -10.82
CA ASP A 99 -17.28 0.48 -12.21
C ASP A 99 -17.13 -0.84 -12.97
N GLU A 100 -18.26 -1.49 -13.30
CA GLU A 100 -18.28 -2.78 -14.01
C GLU A 100 -17.61 -2.71 -15.40
N ASP A 101 -17.51 -1.52 -16.01
CA ASP A 101 -16.87 -1.31 -17.31
C ASP A 101 -15.35 -1.07 -17.19
N SER A 102 -14.82 -0.91 -15.98
CA SER A 102 -13.39 -0.66 -15.79
C SER A 102 -12.56 -1.94 -15.95
N SER A 103 -11.37 -1.80 -16.53
CA SER A 103 -10.41 -2.92 -16.63
C SER A 103 -9.99 -3.40 -15.24
N PHE A 104 -9.90 -2.49 -14.27
CA PHE A 104 -9.54 -2.85 -12.89
C PHE A 104 -10.60 -3.71 -12.22
N HIS A 105 -11.88 -3.38 -12.38
CA HIS A 105 -12.99 -4.22 -11.88
C HIS A 105 -12.92 -5.62 -12.46
N THR A 106 -12.73 -5.72 -13.78
CA THR A 106 -12.63 -7.00 -14.49
C THR A 106 -11.51 -7.86 -13.92
N ASP A 107 -10.30 -7.31 -13.79
CA ASP A 107 -9.15 -8.06 -13.29
C ASP A 107 -9.27 -8.38 -11.78
N TYR A 108 -9.86 -7.48 -10.99
CA TYR A 108 -10.13 -7.68 -9.56
C TYR A 108 -11.12 -8.83 -9.34
N VAL A 109 -12.28 -8.79 -10.01
CA VAL A 109 -13.31 -9.82 -9.88
C VAL A 109 -12.79 -11.19 -10.33
N ALA A 110 -11.92 -11.23 -11.34
CA ALA A 110 -11.26 -12.46 -11.77
C ALA A 110 -10.29 -13.03 -10.72
N SER A 111 -9.75 -12.20 -9.83
CA SER A 111 -8.68 -12.57 -8.88
C SER A 111 -9.14 -12.72 -7.43
N VAL A 112 -10.28 -12.10 -7.05
CA VAL A 112 -10.68 -11.91 -5.65
C VAL A 112 -10.93 -13.22 -4.89
N SER A 113 -11.46 -14.25 -5.54
CA SER A 113 -11.64 -15.56 -4.90
C SER A 113 -10.30 -16.15 -4.45
N CYS A 114 -9.29 -16.11 -5.31
CA CYS A 114 -7.95 -16.57 -4.97
C CYS A 114 -7.26 -15.67 -3.94
N TYR A 115 -7.46 -14.35 -4.00
CA TYR A 115 -6.95 -13.44 -2.96
C TYR A 115 -7.48 -13.77 -1.57
N ARG A 116 -8.77 -14.12 -1.43
CA ARG A 116 -9.34 -14.49 -0.13
C ARG A 116 -8.64 -15.70 0.49
N GLU A 117 -8.23 -16.64 -0.33
CA GLU A 117 -7.57 -17.87 0.11
C GLU A 117 -6.08 -17.66 0.42
N HIS A 118 -5.39 -16.84 -0.39
CA HIS A 118 -3.94 -16.78 -0.37
C HIS A 118 -3.33 -15.50 0.21
N LEU A 119 -4.03 -14.36 0.22
CA LEU A 119 -3.43 -13.07 0.58
C LEU A 119 -2.90 -13.04 2.02
N ILE A 120 -3.66 -13.57 2.98
CA ILE A 120 -3.25 -13.59 4.39
C ILE A 120 -2.04 -14.51 4.58
N GLY A 121 -2.06 -15.69 3.98
CA GLY A 121 -0.96 -16.65 4.04
C GLY A 121 0.31 -16.10 3.39
N ALA A 122 0.19 -15.49 2.20
CA ALA A 122 1.29 -14.83 1.50
C ALA A 122 1.88 -13.69 2.35
N ALA A 123 1.03 -12.83 2.93
CA ALA A 123 1.49 -11.73 3.77
C ALA A 123 2.19 -12.19 5.05
N GLY A 124 1.74 -13.27 5.69
CA GLY A 124 2.40 -13.86 6.85
C GLY A 124 3.76 -14.44 6.47
N LYS A 125 3.78 -15.31 5.46
CA LYS A 125 5.02 -15.92 4.96
C LYS A 125 6.05 -14.87 4.52
N CYS A 126 5.64 -13.89 3.73
CA CYS A 126 6.54 -12.83 3.27
C CYS A 126 7.10 -11.99 4.42
N ARG A 127 6.35 -11.79 5.51
CA ARG A 127 6.87 -11.10 6.69
C ARG A 127 7.94 -11.92 7.41
N ASP A 128 7.73 -13.23 7.52
CA ASP A 128 8.66 -14.12 8.19
C ASP A 128 9.93 -14.31 7.34
N ASP A 129 9.76 -14.44 6.03
CA ASP A 129 10.86 -14.63 5.06
C ASP A 129 11.78 -13.40 4.97
N ILE A 130 11.27 -12.17 5.24
CA ILE A 130 12.09 -10.94 5.19
C ILE A 130 12.80 -10.59 6.48
N ALA A 131 12.31 -11.09 7.63
CA ALA A 131 12.82 -10.65 8.93
C ALA A 131 14.32 -10.91 9.06
N LYS A 132 14.74 -12.14 8.72
CA LYS A 132 16.13 -12.58 8.84
C LYS A 132 17.07 -11.89 7.82
N PRO A 133 16.78 -11.87 6.49
CA PRO A 133 17.66 -11.18 5.54
C PRO A 133 17.83 -9.68 5.84
N ILE A 134 16.80 -9.01 6.32
CA ILE A 134 16.88 -7.59 6.69
C ILE A 134 17.76 -7.40 7.93
N GLU A 135 17.56 -8.23 8.95
CA GLU A 135 18.39 -8.19 10.17
C GLU A 135 19.86 -8.48 9.85
N GLU A 136 20.15 -9.50 9.05
CA GLU A 136 21.52 -9.87 8.65
C GLU A 136 22.18 -8.80 7.79
N PHE A 137 21.48 -8.27 6.77
CA PHE A 137 21.97 -7.15 5.97
C PHE A 137 22.31 -5.96 6.85
N PHE A 138 21.43 -5.65 7.80
CA PHE A 138 21.56 -4.49 8.65
C PHE A 138 22.76 -4.60 9.62
N TYR A 139 22.95 -5.75 10.26
CA TYR A 139 24.13 -6.01 11.09
C TYR A 139 25.43 -5.89 10.29
N GLN A 140 25.44 -6.32 9.03
CA GLN A 140 26.62 -6.19 8.17
C GLN A 140 26.85 -4.75 7.70
N TYR A 141 25.77 -4.04 7.39
CA TYR A 141 25.84 -2.70 6.81
C TYR A 141 26.23 -1.61 7.82
N HIS A 142 25.88 -1.80 9.11
CA HIS A 142 26.19 -0.87 10.21
C HIS A 142 27.18 -1.43 11.23
N ALA A 143 27.95 -2.47 10.88
CA ALA A 143 28.90 -3.10 11.81
C ALA A 143 29.94 -2.14 12.39
N ASP A 144 30.21 -1.03 11.68
CA ASP A 144 31.24 -0.03 12.01
C ASP A 144 30.66 1.30 12.55
N ASP A 145 29.33 1.43 12.69
CA ASP A 145 28.68 2.67 13.11
C ASP A 145 28.46 2.69 14.65
N ASP A 146 29.26 3.49 15.36
CA ASP A 146 29.36 3.51 16.84
C ASP A 146 28.48 4.57 17.56
N GLU A 147 27.48 5.18 16.89
CA GLU A 147 26.78 6.37 17.43
C GLU A 147 25.27 6.18 17.69
N ASP A 148 24.82 6.66 18.86
CA ASP A 148 23.42 6.62 19.32
C ASP A 148 22.44 7.51 18.49
N ASP A 149 22.94 8.46 17.70
CA ASP A 149 22.12 9.29 16.79
C ASP A 149 21.75 8.58 15.48
N VAL A 150 22.30 7.38 15.24
CA VAL A 150 22.12 6.60 14.01
C VAL A 150 20.76 5.86 14.02
N TYR A 151 20.14 5.66 15.19
CA TYR A 151 18.90 4.87 15.35
C TYR A 151 17.72 5.37 14.50
N GLU A 152 17.52 6.68 14.36
CA GLU A 152 16.39 7.20 13.57
C GLU A 152 16.60 7.01 12.06
N VAL A 153 17.84 7.15 11.60
CA VAL A 153 18.22 6.93 10.19
C VAL A 153 18.09 5.44 9.86
N ILE A 154 18.68 4.60 10.70
CA ILE A 154 18.57 3.14 10.69
C ILE A 154 17.13 2.68 10.58
N PHE A 155 16.25 3.23 11.40
CA PHE A 155 14.86 2.81 11.42
C PHE A 155 14.12 3.17 10.12
N LYS A 156 14.47 4.30 9.49
CA LYS A 156 13.93 4.69 8.17
C LYS A 156 14.47 3.79 7.06
N GLU A 157 15.75 3.45 7.09
CA GLU A 157 16.39 2.54 6.13
C GLU A 157 15.81 1.12 6.21
N LEU A 158 15.71 0.57 7.42
CA LEU A 158 15.06 -0.72 7.70
C LEU A 158 13.62 -0.74 7.21
N ARG A 159 12.84 0.31 7.51
CA ARG A 159 11.45 0.41 7.05
C ARG A 159 11.36 0.49 5.53
N CYS A 160 12.24 1.25 4.87
CA CYS A 160 12.32 1.30 3.41
C CYS A 160 12.48 -0.08 2.79
N LEU A 161 13.51 -0.81 3.22
CA LEU A 161 13.84 -2.13 2.70
C LEU A 161 12.72 -3.13 2.98
N ARG A 162 12.22 -3.14 4.21
CA ARG A 162 11.17 -4.05 4.66
C ARG A 162 9.87 -3.86 3.89
N ASP A 163 9.39 -2.63 3.79
CA ASP A 163 8.09 -2.38 3.19
C ASP A 163 8.12 -2.65 1.67
N ALA A 164 9.21 -2.27 0.97
CA ALA A 164 9.39 -2.57 -0.45
C ALA A 164 9.49 -4.07 -0.72
N TYR A 165 10.27 -4.80 0.08
CA TYR A 165 10.42 -6.23 -0.11
C TYR A 165 9.13 -6.98 0.27
N GLU A 166 8.45 -6.64 1.39
CA GLU A 166 7.17 -7.27 1.78
C GLU A 166 6.15 -7.14 0.64
N VAL A 167 6.02 -5.95 0.05
CA VAL A 167 5.13 -5.68 -1.09
C VAL A 167 5.50 -6.54 -2.29
N ALA A 168 6.77 -6.57 -2.68
CA ALA A 168 7.25 -7.35 -3.82
C ALA A 168 7.03 -8.85 -3.62
N CYS A 169 7.35 -9.36 -2.43
CA CYS A 169 7.13 -10.76 -2.06
C CYS A 169 5.66 -11.14 -2.11
N VAL A 170 4.76 -10.30 -1.57
CA VAL A 170 3.32 -10.57 -1.60
C VAL A 170 2.80 -10.60 -3.04
N ILE A 171 3.20 -9.63 -3.87
CA ILE A 171 2.80 -9.60 -5.29
C ILE A 171 3.32 -10.86 -6.01
N GLY A 172 4.58 -11.23 -5.82
CA GLY A 172 5.17 -12.44 -6.40
C GLY A 172 4.44 -13.71 -5.95
N SER A 173 4.20 -13.87 -4.65
CA SER A 173 3.49 -15.02 -4.08
C SER A 173 2.05 -15.12 -4.58
N LEU A 174 1.37 -13.99 -4.78
CA LEU A 174 0.04 -13.98 -5.41
C LEU A 174 0.10 -14.34 -6.89
N GLY A 175 1.15 -13.95 -7.62
CA GLY A 175 1.37 -14.40 -8.99
C GLY A 175 1.58 -15.91 -9.08
N GLU A 176 2.42 -16.47 -8.21
CA GLU A 176 2.67 -17.91 -8.13
C GLU A 176 1.41 -18.71 -7.80
N ALA A 177 0.56 -18.22 -6.89
CA ALA A 177 -0.65 -18.92 -6.44
C ALA A 177 -1.89 -18.67 -7.30
N CYS A 178 -2.07 -17.44 -7.80
CA CYS A 178 -3.31 -16.96 -8.43
C CYS A 178 -3.14 -16.59 -9.92
N GLY A 179 -1.92 -16.67 -10.46
CA GLY A 179 -1.61 -16.38 -11.85
C GLY A 179 -1.38 -14.90 -12.18
N ASP A 180 -1.00 -14.65 -13.43
CA ASP A 180 -0.53 -13.34 -13.90
C ASP A 180 -1.56 -12.21 -13.74
N VAL A 181 -2.86 -12.50 -13.90
CA VAL A 181 -3.92 -11.49 -13.73
C VAL A 181 -3.91 -10.98 -12.28
N ALA A 182 -3.84 -11.89 -11.32
CA ALA A 182 -3.77 -11.55 -9.90
C ALA A 182 -2.46 -10.82 -9.55
N GLN A 183 -1.33 -11.19 -10.17
CA GLN A 183 -0.07 -10.47 -9.98
C GLN A 183 -0.17 -9.02 -10.49
N ARG A 184 -0.68 -8.83 -11.72
CA ARG A 184 -0.82 -7.50 -12.34
C ARG A 184 -1.80 -6.62 -11.58
N THR A 185 -2.94 -7.17 -11.13
CA THR A 185 -3.92 -6.45 -10.31
C THR A 185 -3.29 -5.95 -9.01
N ALA A 186 -2.56 -6.82 -8.29
CA ALA A 186 -1.89 -6.45 -7.04
C ALA A 186 -0.80 -5.39 -7.27
N ARG A 187 -0.05 -5.50 -8.38
CA ARG A 187 0.92 -4.47 -8.79
C ARG A 187 0.25 -3.13 -9.10
N ASN A 188 -0.86 -3.12 -9.84
CA ASN A 188 -1.62 -1.90 -10.15
C ASN A 188 -2.11 -1.22 -8.85
N VAL A 189 -2.61 -1.99 -7.89
CA VAL A 189 -2.95 -1.47 -6.55
C VAL A 189 -1.75 -0.83 -5.87
N ALA A 190 -0.60 -1.51 -5.84
CA ALA A 190 0.63 -0.97 -5.24
C ALA A 190 1.11 0.32 -5.93
N GLU A 191 1.02 0.39 -7.25
CA GLU A 191 1.40 1.57 -8.05
C GLU A 191 0.52 2.78 -7.76
N ARG A 192 -0.79 2.58 -7.69
CA ARG A 192 -1.76 3.65 -7.40
C ARG A 192 -1.64 4.15 -5.97
N LEU A 193 -1.34 3.25 -5.04
CA LEU A 193 -1.29 3.55 -3.61
C LEU A 193 0.13 3.76 -3.09
N LYS A 194 1.14 3.83 -3.95
CA LYS A 194 2.55 4.05 -3.57
C LYS A 194 2.74 5.27 -2.67
N ASP A 195 1.90 6.29 -2.81
CA ASP A 195 1.97 7.49 -1.98
C ASP A 195 1.47 7.25 -0.57
N VAL A 196 0.60 6.25 -0.34
CA VAL A 196 0.13 5.76 0.97
C VAL A 196 1.07 4.70 1.53
N LEU A 197 1.42 3.70 0.70
CA LEU A 197 2.31 2.60 1.07
C LEU A 197 3.74 3.09 1.36
N GLY A 198 4.15 4.17 0.70
CA GLY A 198 5.47 4.77 0.83
C GLY A 198 5.53 5.99 1.76
N ILE A 199 4.47 6.30 2.54
CA ILE A 199 4.53 7.37 3.55
C ILE A 199 5.58 6.94 4.58
N ASN A 200 6.76 7.58 4.52
CA ASN A 200 7.91 7.40 5.41
C ASN A 200 8.88 6.23 5.11
N SER A 201 8.76 5.52 3.98
CA SER A 201 9.66 4.39 3.72
C SER A 201 10.95 4.86 3.04
N CYS A 202 10.92 5.22 1.76
CA CYS A 202 12.17 5.46 1.01
C CYS A 202 12.40 6.91 0.53
N LYS A 203 11.36 7.76 0.54
CA LYS A 203 11.39 9.09 -0.11
C LYS A 203 12.33 10.11 0.56
N THR A 204 12.58 9.95 1.85
CA THR A 204 13.36 10.88 2.68
C THR A 204 14.82 10.46 2.85
N LEU A 205 15.19 9.27 2.34
CA LEU A 205 16.54 8.72 2.45
C LEU A 205 17.44 9.34 1.37
N GLN A 206 18.55 9.96 1.79
CA GLN A 206 19.53 10.55 0.85
C GLN A 206 20.22 9.48 -0.01
N ASN A 207 20.51 8.31 0.58
CA ASN A 207 21.26 7.22 -0.06
C ASN A 207 20.39 6.03 -0.47
N ALA A 208 19.09 6.25 -0.71
CA ALA A 208 18.14 5.17 -1.03
C ALA A 208 18.58 4.27 -2.21
N ALA A 209 19.32 4.81 -3.17
CA ALA A 209 19.80 4.05 -4.33
C ALA A 209 20.94 3.08 -3.98
N ASP A 210 21.90 3.52 -3.16
CA ASP A 210 23.01 2.69 -2.71
C ASP A 210 22.50 1.59 -1.75
N LEU A 211 21.65 1.98 -0.79
CA LEU A 211 20.99 1.05 0.12
C LEU A 211 20.20 -0.03 -0.64
N LYS A 212 19.40 0.37 -1.65
CA LYS A 212 18.69 -0.56 -2.53
C LYS A 212 19.65 -1.52 -3.23
N SER A 213 20.68 -1.00 -3.89
CA SER A 213 21.61 -1.83 -4.66
C SER A 213 22.30 -2.86 -3.79
N ARG A 214 22.86 -2.43 -2.65
CA ARG A 214 23.57 -3.30 -1.72
C ARG A 214 22.65 -4.37 -1.12
N PHE A 215 21.42 -3.99 -0.79
CA PHE A 215 20.44 -4.96 -0.29
C PHE A 215 20.07 -6.00 -1.34
N LEU A 216 19.81 -5.57 -2.59
CA LEU A 216 19.51 -6.50 -3.69
C LEU A 216 20.69 -7.42 -4.03
N ASP A 217 21.92 -6.92 -3.94
CA ASP A 217 23.14 -7.72 -4.12
C ASP A 217 23.31 -8.74 -2.97
N PHE A 218 23.03 -8.34 -1.73
CA PHE A 218 23.08 -9.20 -0.55
C PHE A 218 22.09 -10.38 -0.63
N LEU A 219 20.92 -10.18 -1.23
CA LEU A 219 19.87 -11.21 -1.31
C LEU A 219 20.17 -12.34 -2.31
N GLU A 220 21.20 -12.20 -3.16
CA GLU A 220 21.63 -13.20 -4.14
C GLU A 220 20.48 -13.78 -5.00
N LEU A 221 19.54 -12.90 -5.38
CA LEU A 221 18.34 -13.27 -6.12
C LEU A 221 18.63 -13.60 -7.59
N ASP A 222 17.80 -14.45 -8.20
CA ASP A 222 17.76 -14.57 -9.65
C ASP A 222 17.33 -13.25 -10.32
N GLU A 223 17.66 -13.11 -11.61
CA GLU A 223 17.45 -11.87 -12.36
C GLU A 223 15.98 -11.42 -12.38
N GLN A 224 15.04 -12.37 -12.48
CA GLN A 224 13.61 -12.06 -12.51
C GLN A 224 13.14 -11.53 -11.15
N ARG A 225 13.44 -12.23 -10.06
CA ARG A 225 13.10 -11.79 -8.70
C ARG A 225 13.76 -10.47 -8.33
N ARG A 226 15.02 -10.29 -8.71
CA ARG A 226 15.74 -9.02 -8.54
C ARG A 226 15.02 -7.88 -9.26
N SER A 227 14.67 -8.08 -10.53
CA SER A 227 13.94 -7.08 -11.34
C SER A 227 12.56 -6.76 -10.74
N ASP A 228 11.84 -7.77 -10.23
CA ASP A 228 10.53 -7.56 -9.62
C ASP A 228 10.61 -6.72 -8.33
N ILE A 229 11.55 -7.06 -7.45
CA ILE A 229 11.77 -6.31 -6.20
C ILE A 229 12.29 -4.90 -6.50
N GLU A 230 13.23 -4.76 -7.44
CA GLU A 230 13.74 -3.46 -7.89
C GLU A 230 12.63 -2.56 -8.41
N GLY A 231 11.70 -3.11 -9.20
CA GLY A 231 10.54 -2.38 -9.68
C GLY A 231 9.70 -1.79 -8.54
N ILE A 232 9.47 -2.55 -7.45
CA ILE A 232 8.73 -2.04 -6.28
C ILE A 232 9.52 -0.97 -5.52
N PHE A 233 10.83 -1.14 -5.33
CA PHE A 233 11.67 -0.09 -4.75
C PHE A 233 11.59 1.22 -5.54
N ASP A 234 11.64 1.12 -6.87
CA ASP A 234 11.57 2.29 -7.75
C ASP A 234 10.17 2.93 -7.76
N LEU A 235 9.11 2.18 -7.46
CA LEU A 235 7.78 2.75 -7.20
C LEU A 235 7.75 3.59 -5.93
N PHE A 236 8.45 3.17 -4.88
CA PHE A 236 8.50 3.90 -3.60
C PHE A 236 9.48 5.07 -3.62
N LYS A 237 10.39 5.10 -4.61
CA LYS A 237 11.27 6.23 -4.88
C LYS A 237 10.53 7.34 -5.62
N ARG A 238 10.81 8.60 -5.26
CA ARG A 238 10.29 9.77 -5.98
C ARG A 238 10.97 9.88 -7.35
N ARG A 239 10.21 9.83 -8.46
CA ARG A 239 10.68 10.43 -9.72
C ARG A 239 10.71 11.95 -9.50
N ARG A 240 11.91 12.52 -9.54
CA ARG A 240 12.11 13.98 -9.54
C ARG A 240 11.58 14.57 -10.84
#